data_AF-A0A9Q0D578-F1
#
_entry.id   AF-A0A9Q0D578-F1
#
_cell.length_a   1.000
_cell.length_b   1.000
_cell.length_c   1.000
_cell.angle_alpha   90.00
_cell.angle_beta   90.00
_cell.angle_gamma   90.00
#
_symmetry.space_group_name_H-M   'P 1'
#
loop_
_entity.id
_entity.type
_entity.pdbx_description
1 polymer ?
#
loop_
_entity_poly.entity_id
_entity_poly.type
_entity_poly.pdbx_seq_one_letter_code
_entity_poly.pdbx_strand_id
1 'polypeptide(L)'
;MQKFRRVFEGIAKAGQSTDLNDFYTELFITEGVSGEVNKEHEVSLIETASRKPAKEETPIKLEDIFKPLSGQDQPSRTIMTTGVAGIGKTILTHKFTLDWAEGKANHDIHFTLPFTFRELNLLKEKEFSLMELLHHFFIQTKGIRRYDLFKVVFILDGLDECRLPLDFQKNPIWTDVTKSTSVDILLTNLIRGDLLPSARIWITTRPAAANQIPAECVGMVTEVRGFTDPQKEKYFRKRFREEPLASRIISHIKTSRSLHIMCHIPTLTAAPRSVGADCRALPSRCCSWLDADRCFAAELRNFRQDDNAYSARCFTGTGVLCPAGPEDGTSAWAAESP
;
A
#
# COMPACT_ATOMS: atom_id res chain seq x y z
N MET A 1 -14.22 -13.39 -0.50
CA MET A 1 -13.02 -14.04 0.06
C MET A 1 -11.85 -14.13 -0.94
N GLN A 2 -12.00 -14.69 -2.15
CA GLN A 2 -10.90 -14.69 -3.14
C GLN A 2 -10.45 -13.28 -3.60
N LYS A 3 -11.30 -12.26 -3.47
CA LYS A 3 -11.06 -10.86 -3.90
C LYS A 3 -9.82 -10.20 -3.27
N PHE A 4 -9.49 -10.50 -2.01
CA PHE A 4 -8.40 -9.82 -1.27
C PHE A 4 -7.13 -10.64 -1.12
N ARG A 5 -7.19 -11.95 -1.41
CA ARG A 5 -6.03 -12.84 -1.31
C ARG A 5 -5.01 -12.58 -2.41
N ARG A 6 -5.49 -12.22 -3.60
CA ARG A 6 -4.66 -11.96 -4.78
C ARG A 6 -4.68 -10.47 -5.10
N VAL A 7 -3.55 -9.80 -4.88
CA VAL A 7 -3.39 -8.36 -5.10
C VAL A 7 -2.23 -8.12 -6.05
N PHE A 8 -2.31 -7.05 -6.85
CA PHE A 8 -1.22 -6.62 -7.71
C PHE A 8 -0.22 -5.76 -6.92
N GLU A 9 1.05 -6.10 -7.02
CA GLU A 9 2.15 -5.30 -6.51
C GLU A 9 2.55 -4.29 -7.60
N GLY A 10 2.28 -2.99 -7.41
CA GLY A 10 2.64 -1.91 -8.35
C GLY A 10 1.69 -1.75 -9.55
N ILE A 11 2.21 -1.25 -10.69
CA ILE A 11 1.44 -1.04 -11.93
C ILE A 11 1.07 -2.41 -12.53
N ALA A 12 -0.22 -2.65 -12.72
CA ALA A 12 -0.77 -3.91 -13.20
C ALA A 12 -0.12 -4.38 -14.52
N LYS A 13 0.76 -5.38 -14.45
CA LYS A 13 1.08 -6.24 -15.60
C LYS A 13 0.05 -7.37 -15.66
N ALA A 14 -0.52 -7.59 -16.84
CA ALA A 14 -1.48 -8.66 -17.07
C ALA A 14 -0.91 -10.03 -16.62
N GLY A 15 -1.59 -10.68 -15.67
CA GLY A 15 -1.38 -12.10 -15.35
C GLY A 15 -0.55 -12.48 -14.12
N GLN A 16 0.04 -11.55 -13.36
CA GLN A 16 0.82 -11.89 -12.15
C GLN A 16 0.21 -11.31 -10.87
N SER A 17 -0.81 -11.97 -10.33
CA SER A 17 -1.28 -11.72 -8.98
C SER A 17 -0.42 -12.49 -7.97
N THR A 18 0.11 -11.83 -6.93
CA THR A 18 0.85 -12.49 -5.83
C THR A 18 -0.06 -12.60 -4.62
N ASP A 19 0.12 -13.62 -3.77
CA ASP A 19 -0.60 -13.72 -2.50
C ASP A 19 -0.20 -12.53 -1.62
N LEU A 20 -1.17 -11.82 -1.04
CA LEU A 20 -0.92 -10.64 -0.22
C LEU A 20 0.05 -10.96 0.93
N ASN A 21 -0.05 -12.15 1.52
CA ASN A 21 0.82 -12.55 2.63
C ASN A 21 2.29 -12.69 2.23
N ASP A 22 2.57 -13.01 0.96
CA ASP A 22 3.93 -13.24 0.47
C ASP A 22 4.75 -11.94 0.41
N PHE A 23 4.10 -10.82 0.06
CA PHE A 23 4.77 -9.53 -0.12
C PHE A 23 4.42 -8.49 0.95
N TYR A 24 3.38 -8.73 1.76
CA TYR A 24 3.00 -7.78 2.80
C TYR A 24 4.14 -7.59 3.81
N THR A 25 4.51 -6.33 3.97
CA THR A 25 5.36 -5.84 5.05
C THR A 25 4.52 -4.86 5.85
N GLU A 26 4.51 -5.06 7.16
CA GLU A 26 3.75 -4.22 8.08
C GLU A 26 4.13 -2.75 7.88
N LEU A 27 3.12 -1.89 7.79
CA LEU A 27 3.28 -0.45 7.61
C LEU A 27 3.34 0.22 8.98
N PHE A 28 4.10 1.31 9.07
CA PHE A 28 4.12 2.14 10.28
C PHE A 28 2.87 3.03 10.32
N ILE A 29 2.06 2.84 11.35
CA ILE A 29 0.82 3.57 11.60
C ILE A 29 0.97 4.29 12.93
N THR A 30 0.55 5.54 12.98
CA THR A 30 0.59 6.37 14.19
C THR A 30 -0.73 7.11 14.35
N GLU A 31 -0.97 7.63 15.55
CA GLU A 31 -2.07 8.56 15.77
C GLU A 31 -1.80 9.87 15.00
N GLY A 32 -2.80 10.31 14.24
CA GLY A 32 -2.73 11.55 13.47
C GLY A 32 -3.25 12.73 14.27
N VAL A 33 -2.73 13.94 13.99
CA VAL A 33 -3.20 15.17 14.62
C VAL A 33 -4.54 15.57 13.97
N SER A 34 -5.59 15.66 14.78
CA SER A 34 -6.90 16.16 14.33
C SER A 34 -6.84 17.66 14.04
N GLY A 35 -7.27 18.06 12.84
CA GLY A 35 -7.53 19.48 12.51
C GLY A 35 -6.49 20.22 11.67
N GLU A 36 -5.30 19.66 11.43
CA GLU A 36 -4.36 20.28 10.49
C GLU A 36 -4.60 19.77 9.06
N VAL A 37 -5.28 20.59 8.26
CA VAL A 37 -5.25 20.47 6.80
C VAL A 37 -3.81 20.76 6.39
N ASN A 38 -2.99 19.72 6.30
CA ASN A 38 -1.61 19.85 5.88
C ASN A 38 -1.61 20.26 4.40
N LYS A 39 -1.56 21.58 4.13
CA LYS A 39 -1.51 22.18 2.79
C LYS A 39 -0.15 22.03 2.12
N GLU A 40 0.76 21.30 2.77
CA GLU A 40 2.07 21.01 2.22
C GLU A 40 1.98 20.08 1.00
N HIS A 41 2.96 20.20 0.11
CA HIS A 41 3.10 19.30 -1.02
C HIS A 41 3.33 17.87 -0.52
N GLU A 42 2.78 16.85 -1.20
CA GLU A 42 2.92 15.44 -0.81
C GLU A 42 4.39 15.04 -0.61
N VAL A 43 5.31 15.60 -1.42
CA VAL A 43 6.76 15.40 -1.31
C VAL A 43 7.32 15.89 0.04
N SER A 44 6.86 17.05 0.54
CA SER A 44 7.27 17.59 1.84
C SER A 44 6.82 16.68 2.98
N LEU A 45 5.61 16.13 2.88
CA LEU A 45 5.06 15.19 3.87
C LEU A 45 5.91 13.92 3.95
N ILE A 46 6.32 13.38 2.80
CA ILE A 46 7.18 12.20 2.72
C ILE A 46 8.57 12.48 3.27
N GLU A 47 9.17 13.61 2.91
CA GLU A 47 10.49 13.97 3.42
C GLU A 47 10.47 14.16 4.93
N THR A 48 9.46 14.85 5.47
CA THR A 48 9.31 15.09 6.90
C THR A 48 9.08 13.78 7.65
N ALA A 49 8.18 12.93 7.14
CA ALA A 49 7.93 11.60 7.70
C ALA A 49 9.18 10.71 7.67
N SER A 50 9.97 10.75 6.60
CA SER A 50 11.20 9.96 6.47
C SER A 50 12.31 10.40 7.43
N ARG A 51 12.30 11.66 7.88
CA ARG A 51 13.32 12.21 8.79
C ARG A 51 12.97 12.00 10.27
N LYS A 52 11.69 11.82 10.61
CA LYS A 52 11.24 11.63 11.98
C LYS A 52 11.59 10.22 12.48
N PRO A 53 12.30 10.08 13.60
CA PRO A 53 12.59 8.76 14.16
C PRO A 53 11.32 8.14 14.76
N ALA A 54 11.06 6.87 14.44
CA ALA A 54 9.92 6.10 14.94
C ALA A 54 9.84 6.00 16.49
N LYS A 55 10.90 6.37 17.21
CA LYS A 55 10.93 6.38 18.69
C LYS A 55 10.13 7.53 19.31
N GLU A 56 9.83 8.58 18.55
CA GLU A 56 9.09 9.75 19.04
C GLU A 56 7.57 9.58 18.94
N GLU A 57 7.09 8.59 18.18
CA GLU A 57 5.67 8.37 17.90
C GLU A 57 5.22 7.00 18.44
N THR A 58 3.99 6.92 18.95
CA THR A 58 3.42 5.66 19.44
C THR A 58 2.90 4.84 18.25
N PRO A 59 3.52 3.69 17.91
CA PRO A 59 3.03 2.87 16.82
C PRO A 59 1.70 2.21 17.17
N ILE A 60 0.77 2.23 16.23
CA ILE A 60 -0.51 1.50 16.31
C ILE A 60 -0.37 0.24 15.47
N LYS A 61 -0.58 -0.92 16.07
CA LYS A 61 -0.66 -2.16 15.31
C LYS A 61 -2.01 -2.26 14.58
N LEU A 62 -2.00 -2.91 13.43
CA LEU A 62 -3.22 -3.13 12.64
C LEU A 62 -4.31 -3.89 13.43
N GLU A 63 -3.92 -4.86 14.25
CA GLU A 63 -4.81 -5.65 15.13
C GLU A 63 -5.42 -4.83 16.29
N ASP A 64 -4.81 -3.68 16.59
CA ASP A 64 -5.22 -2.80 17.68
C ASP A 64 -5.96 -1.56 17.17
N ILE A 65 -6.19 -1.44 15.85
CA ILE A 65 -6.70 -0.20 15.26
C ILE A 65 -8.05 0.24 15.84
N PHE A 66 -8.93 -0.69 16.22
CA PHE A 66 -10.20 -0.37 16.88
C PHE A 66 -10.20 -0.60 18.40
N LYS A 67 -9.03 -0.77 19.02
CA LYS A 67 -8.90 -0.81 20.48
C LYS A 67 -8.76 0.62 21.00
N PRO A 68 -9.19 0.90 22.23
CA PRO A 68 -8.97 2.20 22.84
C PRO A 68 -7.47 2.50 22.93
N LEU A 69 -7.08 3.73 22.62
CA LEU A 69 -5.71 4.19 22.86
C LEU A 69 -5.47 4.35 24.37
N SER A 70 -4.19 4.39 24.77
CA SER A 70 -3.81 4.56 26.17
C SER A 70 -4.38 5.87 26.72
N GLY A 71 -5.33 5.79 27.66
CA GLY A 71 -6.03 6.94 28.24
C GLY A 71 -7.45 7.19 27.70
N GLN A 72 -7.96 6.39 26.76
CA GLN A 72 -9.37 6.38 26.36
C GLN A 72 -10.12 5.20 26.99
N ASP A 73 -11.27 5.46 27.60
CA ASP A 73 -12.13 4.43 28.20
C ASP A 73 -12.98 3.66 27.17
N GLN A 74 -13.25 4.27 26.01
CA GLN A 74 -14.11 3.70 24.98
C GLN A 74 -13.43 3.70 23.61
N PRO A 75 -13.60 2.64 22.81
CA PRO A 75 -13.03 2.57 21.47
C PRO A 75 -13.76 3.54 20.54
N SER A 76 -12.99 4.21 19.68
CA SER A 76 -13.54 5.10 18.66
C SER A 76 -14.45 4.35 17.70
N ARG A 77 -15.65 4.92 17.44
CA ARG A 77 -16.60 4.38 16.47
C ARG A 77 -16.09 4.52 15.04
N THR A 78 -15.63 5.73 14.70
CA THR A 78 -15.15 6.08 13.36
C THR A 78 -13.67 6.39 13.43
N ILE A 79 -12.89 5.71 12.60
CA ILE A 79 -11.46 5.90 12.43
C ILE A 79 -11.23 6.45 11.03
N MET A 80 -10.46 7.52 10.91
CA MET A 80 -9.98 8.03 9.64
C MET A 80 -8.49 7.80 9.51
N THR A 81 -8.08 7.02 8.52
CA THR A 81 -6.67 6.82 8.19
C THR A 81 -6.27 7.69 7.02
N THR A 82 -5.32 8.58 7.26
CA THR A 82 -4.74 9.48 6.26
C THR A 82 -3.35 9.01 5.81
N GLY A 83 -2.89 9.55 4.69
CA GLY A 83 -1.55 9.32 4.17
C GLY A 83 -1.46 9.67 2.69
N VAL A 84 -0.25 9.88 2.18
CA VAL A 84 -0.01 10.25 0.78
C VAL A 84 -0.45 9.15 -0.20
N ALA A 85 -0.56 9.50 -1.49
CA ALA A 85 -0.86 8.54 -2.54
C ALA A 85 0.18 7.40 -2.54
N GLY A 86 -0.27 6.16 -2.73
CA GLY A 86 0.62 5.00 -2.82
C GLY A 86 1.26 4.52 -1.50
N ILE A 87 1.03 5.19 -0.38
CA ILE A 87 1.65 4.83 0.91
C ILE A 87 1.19 3.48 1.50
N GLY A 88 0.15 2.87 0.91
CA GLY A 88 -0.33 1.54 1.28
C GLY A 88 -1.65 1.50 2.06
N LYS A 89 -2.43 2.59 2.09
CA LYS A 89 -3.75 2.65 2.77
C LYS A 89 -4.70 1.52 2.35
N THR A 90 -4.87 1.29 1.04
CA THR A 90 -5.72 0.20 0.51
C THR A 90 -5.14 -1.19 0.81
N ILE A 91 -3.81 -1.33 0.78
CA ILE A 91 -3.15 -2.60 1.14
C ILE A 91 -3.40 -2.91 2.62
N LEU A 92 -3.42 -1.89 3.48
CA LEU A 92 -3.69 -2.02 4.90
C LEU A 92 -5.10 -2.54 5.17
N THR A 93 -6.12 -1.95 4.53
CA THR A 93 -7.51 -2.40 4.67
C THR A 93 -7.75 -3.80 4.09
N HIS A 94 -7.09 -4.13 2.98
CA HIS A 94 -7.09 -5.48 2.43
C HIS A 94 -6.46 -6.49 3.39
N LYS A 95 -5.32 -6.16 4.01
CA LYS A 95 -4.65 -7.05 4.97
C LYS A 95 -5.50 -7.29 6.20
N PHE A 96 -6.12 -6.25 6.75
CA PHE A 96 -7.07 -6.36 7.86
C PHE A 96 -8.21 -7.31 7.52
N THR A 97 -8.83 -7.12 6.35
CA THR A 97 -9.94 -7.95 5.88
C THR A 97 -9.51 -9.40 5.67
N LEU A 98 -8.30 -9.63 5.15
CA LEU A 98 -7.74 -10.96 4.95
C LEU A 98 -7.48 -11.68 6.27
N ASP A 99 -6.84 -11.02 7.23
CA ASP A 99 -6.55 -11.62 8.55
C ASP A 99 -7.83 -11.93 9.33
N TRP A 100 -8.84 -11.05 9.26
CA TRP A 100 -10.16 -11.32 9.81
C TRP A 100 -10.80 -12.54 9.15
N ALA A 101 -10.81 -12.59 7.81
CA ALA A 101 -11.43 -13.68 7.06
C ALA A 101 -10.74 -15.04 7.27
N GLU A 102 -9.43 -15.04 7.53
CA GLU A 102 -8.65 -16.24 7.83
C GLU A 102 -8.68 -16.61 9.33
N GLY A 103 -9.37 -15.83 10.16
CA GLY A 103 -9.45 -16.06 11.61
C GLY A 103 -8.11 -15.90 12.32
N LYS A 104 -7.23 -15.02 11.80
CA LYS A 104 -5.93 -14.72 12.40
C LYS A 104 -6.00 -13.60 13.44
N ALA A 105 -6.87 -12.61 13.22
CA ALA A 105 -7.02 -11.45 14.09
C ALA A 105 -8.47 -10.94 14.09
N ASN A 106 -8.79 -10.06 15.06
CA ASN A 106 -10.08 -9.41 15.22
C ASN A 106 -11.28 -10.39 15.32
N HIS A 107 -11.12 -11.47 16.07
CA HIS A 107 -12.12 -12.54 16.24
C HIS A 107 -13.45 -12.07 16.85
N ASP A 108 -13.44 -10.91 17.50
CA ASP A 108 -14.61 -10.25 18.08
C ASP A 108 -15.50 -9.57 17.02
N ILE A 109 -15.00 -9.39 15.80
CA ILE A 109 -15.75 -8.80 14.68
C ILE A 109 -16.50 -9.90 13.93
N HIS A 110 -17.81 -9.74 13.80
CA HIS A 110 -18.67 -10.70 13.12
C HIS A 110 -18.69 -10.49 11.61
N PHE A 111 -18.63 -9.22 11.16
CA PHE A 111 -18.65 -8.87 9.74
C PHE A 111 -17.71 -7.72 9.44
N THR A 112 -16.88 -7.89 8.40
CA THR A 112 -16.13 -6.80 7.77
C THR A 112 -16.70 -6.57 6.37
N LEU A 113 -17.17 -5.35 6.10
CA LEU A 113 -17.86 -4.95 4.88
C LEU A 113 -17.05 -3.85 4.16
N PRO A 114 -16.09 -4.24 3.31
CA PRO A 114 -15.25 -3.30 2.58
C PRO A 114 -15.92 -2.75 1.32
N PHE A 115 -16.05 -1.43 1.26
CA PHE A 115 -16.48 -0.65 0.11
C PHE A 115 -15.36 0.24 -0.37
N THR A 116 -15.26 0.42 -1.69
CA THR A 116 -14.48 1.51 -2.26
C THR A 116 -15.40 2.65 -2.69
N PHE A 117 -14.99 3.90 -2.51
CA PHE A 117 -15.76 5.03 -3.03
C PHE A 117 -15.91 4.98 -4.55
N ARG A 118 -14.95 4.38 -5.27
CA ARG A 118 -15.08 4.10 -6.71
C ARG A 118 -16.31 3.25 -7.02
N GLU A 119 -16.51 2.16 -6.29
CA GLU A 119 -17.67 1.27 -6.46
C GLU A 119 -18.96 1.98 -6.07
N LEU A 120 -18.96 2.74 -4.96
CA LEU A 120 -20.14 3.49 -4.50
C LEU A 120 -20.55 4.60 -5.49
N ASN A 121 -19.59 5.26 -6.14
CA ASN A 121 -19.84 6.27 -7.15
C ASN A 121 -20.64 5.73 -8.36
N LEU A 122 -20.54 4.43 -8.67
CA LEU A 122 -21.30 3.79 -9.75
C LEU A 122 -22.80 3.67 -9.43
N LEU A 123 -23.17 3.83 -8.16
CA LEU A 123 -24.53 3.69 -7.65
C LEU A 123 -25.18 5.03 -7.29
N LYS A 124 -24.50 6.16 -7.55
CA LYS A 124 -24.92 7.51 -7.14
C LYS A 124 -26.31 7.95 -7.65
N GLU A 125 -26.79 7.39 -8.76
CA GLU A 125 -28.07 7.74 -9.40
C GLU A 125 -29.19 6.74 -9.05
N LYS A 126 -28.92 5.80 -8.14
CA LYS A 126 -29.84 4.75 -7.72
C LYS A 126 -30.17 4.91 -6.26
N GLU A 127 -31.35 4.44 -5.90
CA GLU A 127 -31.78 4.33 -4.51
C GLU A 127 -31.61 2.90 -4.02
N PHE A 128 -31.17 2.77 -2.78
CA PHE A 128 -30.98 1.51 -2.10
C PHE A 128 -31.40 1.69 -0.64
N SER A 129 -31.97 0.64 -0.05
CA SER A 129 -31.90 0.48 1.39
C SER A 129 -30.49 0.02 1.77
N LEU A 130 -30.09 0.19 3.03
CA LEU A 130 -28.80 -0.33 3.48
C LEU A 130 -28.71 -1.84 3.21
N MET A 131 -29.80 -2.58 3.49
CA MET A 131 -29.87 -4.02 3.23
C MET A 131 -29.65 -4.36 1.76
N GLU A 132 -30.31 -3.65 0.84
CA GLU A 132 -30.14 -3.87 -0.60
C GLU A 132 -28.72 -3.55 -1.06
N LEU A 133 -28.12 -2.47 -0.54
CA LEU A 133 -26.74 -2.11 -0.83
C LEU A 133 -25.77 -3.21 -0.37
N LEU A 134 -25.94 -3.74 0.84
CA LEU A 134 -25.12 -4.84 1.35
C LEU A 134 -25.29 -6.10 0.50
N HIS A 135 -26.53 -6.47 0.14
CA HIS A 135 -26.81 -7.63 -0.70
C HIS A 135 -26.28 -7.49 -2.13
N HIS A 136 -26.19 -6.26 -2.63
CA HIS A 136 -25.64 -5.96 -3.96
C HIS A 136 -24.15 -6.30 -4.02
N PHE A 137 -23.37 -5.89 -3.01
CA PHE A 137 -21.92 -6.13 -2.96
C PHE A 137 -21.53 -7.48 -2.36
N PHE A 138 -22.33 -8.00 -1.43
CA PHE A 138 -22.02 -9.20 -0.65
C PHE A 138 -23.18 -10.20 -0.72
N ILE A 139 -23.28 -10.93 -1.82
CA ILE A 139 -24.34 -11.93 -2.06
C ILE A 139 -24.44 -12.95 -0.91
N GLN A 140 -23.32 -13.28 -0.25
CA GLN A 140 -23.28 -14.20 0.90
C GLN A 140 -24.07 -13.70 2.11
N THR A 141 -24.43 -12.42 2.14
CA THR A 141 -25.15 -11.82 3.27
C THR A 141 -26.67 -11.81 3.10
N LYS A 142 -27.20 -12.33 1.97
CA LYS A 142 -28.64 -12.34 1.63
C LYS A 142 -29.57 -13.05 2.63
N GLY A 143 -29.04 -13.75 3.63
CA GLY A 143 -29.81 -14.37 4.72
C GLY A 143 -29.82 -13.57 6.03
N ILE A 144 -28.96 -12.56 6.16
CA ILE A 144 -28.85 -11.74 7.38
C ILE A 144 -29.88 -10.62 7.27
N ARG A 145 -30.70 -10.46 8.31
CA ARG A 145 -31.74 -9.41 8.36
C ARG A 145 -31.49 -8.35 9.44
N ARG A 146 -30.54 -8.60 10.32
CA ARG A 146 -30.29 -7.81 11.54
C ARG A 146 -28.81 -7.60 11.77
N TYR A 147 -28.25 -6.56 11.16
CA TYR A 147 -26.85 -6.17 11.37
C TYR A 147 -26.61 -5.46 12.71
N ASP A 148 -27.68 -4.93 13.32
CA ASP A 148 -27.69 -4.26 14.63
C ASP A 148 -27.25 -5.16 15.79
N LEU A 149 -27.40 -6.48 15.65
CA LEU A 149 -27.01 -7.47 16.65
C LEU A 149 -25.54 -7.87 16.60
N PHE A 150 -24.84 -7.48 15.54
CA PHE A 150 -23.49 -7.95 15.26
C PHE A 150 -22.49 -6.82 15.39
N LYS A 151 -21.26 -7.19 15.79
CA LYS A 151 -20.13 -6.27 15.68
C LYS A 151 -19.71 -6.20 14.21
N VAL A 152 -20.19 -5.16 13.53
CA VAL A 152 -19.93 -4.90 12.11
C VAL A 152 -18.89 -3.80 11.95
N VAL A 153 -17.97 -4.00 11.03
CA VAL A 153 -17.00 -2.99 10.58
C VAL A 153 -17.25 -2.66 9.12
N PHE A 154 -17.53 -1.39 8.84
CA PHE A 154 -17.54 -0.84 7.50
C PHE A 154 -16.17 -0.25 7.19
N ILE A 155 -15.57 -0.69 6.09
CA ILE A 155 -14.35 -0.08 5.57
C ILE A 155 -14.75 0.73 4.34
N LEU A 156 -14.48 2.03 4.35
CA LEU A 156 -14.75 2.96 3.26
C LEU A 156 -13.42 3.44 2.69
N ASP A 157 -12.93 2.75 1.66
CA ASP A 157 -11.62 2.98 1.08
C ASP A 157 -11.67 4.05 -0.03
N GLY A 158 -10.76 5.03 0.04
CA GLY A 158 -10.54 6.02 -1.02
C GLY A 158 -11.51 7.20 -1.03
N LEU A 159 -11.79 7.82 0.12
CA LEU A 159 -12.66 9.01 0.21
C LEU A 159 -12.21 10.15 -0.71
N ASP A 160 -10.92 10.27 -1.00
CA ASP A 160 -10.39 11.24 -1.95
C ASP A 160 -10.86 11.04 -3.41
N GLU A 161 -11.53 9.93 -3.68
CA GLU A 161 -12.14 9.59 -4.96
C GLU A 161 -13.68 9.64 -4.90
N CYS A 162 -14.25 10.03 -3.75
CA CYS A 162 -15.67 10.22 -3.58
C CYS A 162 -16.19 11.31 -4.53
N ARG A 163 -17.32 11.02 -5.19
CA ARG A 163 -18.05 11.97 -6.04
C ARG A 163 -19.47 12.21 -5.54
N LEU A 164 -19.82 11.61 -4.42
CA LEU A 164 -21.08 11.85 -3.74
C LEU A 164 -20.98 13.20 -2.99
N PRO A 165 -22.07 13.98 -2.89
CA PRO A 165 -22.04 15.27 -2.20
C PRO A 165 -21.59 15.21 -0.74
N LEU A 166 -21.91 14.11 -0.05
CA LEU A 166 -21.74 13.90 1.38
C LEU A 166 -22.25 15.10 2.20
N ASP A 167 -23.45 15.58 1.91
CA ASP A 167 -24.00 16.77 2.58
C ASP A 167 -24.52 16.43 3.98
N PHE A 168 -23.61 16.39 4.96
CA PHE A 168 -23.89 16.11 6.37
C PHE A 168 -24.85 17.11 7.02
N GLN A 169 -25.09 18.29 6.41
CA GLN A 169 -25.96 19.32 6.98
C GLN A 169 -27.39 19.23 6.42
N LYS A 170 -27.53 18.96 5.12
CA LYS A 170 -28.85 18.91 4.46
C LYS A 170 -29.46 17.53 4.37
N ASN A 171 -28.65 16.48 4.41
CA ASN A 171 -29.19 15.12 4.30
C ASN A 171 -30.10 14.80 5.50
N PRO A 172 -31.33 14.30 5.24
CA PRO A 172 -32.26 13.97 6.32
C PRO A 172 -31.69 12.85 7.19
N ILE A 173 -32.11 12.85 8.45
CA ILE A 173 -31.81 11.75 9.37
C ILE A 173 -32.46 10.48 8.83
N TRP A 174 -31.66 9.43 8.70
CA TRP A 174 -32.07 8.13 8.16
C TRP A 174 -31.63 7.02 9.09
N THR A 175 -32.59 6.33 9.70
CA THR A 175 -32.34 5.29 10.73
C THR A 175 -32.81 3.90 10.30
N ASP A 176 -33.69 3.82 9.29
CA ASP A 176 -34.29 2.55 8.85
C ASP A 176 -33.43 1.88 7.78
N VAL A 177 -32.85 0.72 8.14
CA VAL A 177 -31.98 -0.06 7.25
C VAL A 177 -32.70 -0.70 6.06
N THR A 178 -34.04 -0.77 6.11
CA THR A 178 -34.88 -1.45 5.10
C THR A 178 -35.51 -0.50 4.09
N LYS A 179 -35.58 0.80 4.40
CA LYS A 179 -36.14 1.79 3.47
C LYS A 179 -35.08 2.29 2.50
N SER A 180 -35.48 2.42 1.24
CA SER A 180 -34.60 2.88 0.17
C SER A 180 -34.43 4.40 0.20
N THR A 181 -33.20 4.84 -0.05
CA THR A 181 -32.80 6.25 -0.17
C THR A 181 -31.54 6.35 -1.03
N SER A 182 -31.03 7.55 -1.27
CA SER A 182 -29.80 7.71 -2.04
C SER A 182 -28.58 7.16 -1.29
N VAL A 183 -27.56 6.71 -2.03
CA VAL A 183 -26.29 6.26 -1.43
C VAL A 183 -25.64 7.35 -0.58
N ASP A 184 -25.81 8.62 -0.98
CA ASP A 184 -25.31 9.78 -0.23
C ASP A 184 -25.93 9.90 1.17
N ILE A 185 -27.27 9.76 1.26
CA ILE A 185 -28.00 9.77 2.53
C ILE A 185 -27.61 8.56 3.38
N LEU A 186 -27.46 7.38 2.78
CA LEU A 186 -27.01 6.19 3.51
C LEU A 186 -25.63 6.38 4.14
N LEU A 187 -24.65 6.86 3.38
CA LEU A 187 -23.28 7.02 3.86
C LEU A 187 -23.16 8.10 4.93
N THR A 188 -23.79 9.26 4.73
CA THR A 188 -23.76 10.35 5.72
C THR A 188 -24.38 9.93 7.04
N ASN A 189 -25.52 9.24 7.03
CA ASN A 189 -26.17 8.73 8.25
C ASN A 189 -25.41 7.56 8.88
N LEU A 190 -24.77 6.69 8.09
CA LEU A 190 -23.89 5.65 8.61
C LEU A 190 -22.69 6.26 9.34
N ILE A 191 -22.05 7.27 8.74
CA ILE A 191 -20.88 7.96 9.30
C ILE A 191 -21.26 8.76 10.56
N ARG A 192 -22.38 9.50 10.53
CA ARG A 192 -22.91 10.24 11.68
C ARG A 192 -23.32 9.32 12.83
N GLY A 193 -23.71 8.08 12.53
CA GLY A 193 -24.14 7.09 13.50
C GLY A 193 -25.66 6.99 13.68
N ASP A 194 -26.44 7.75 12.90
CA ASP A 194 -27.90 7.64 12.89
C ASP A 194 -28.35 6.29 12.31
N LEU A 195 -27.61 5.79 11.31
CA LEU A 195 -27.82 4.47 10.71
C LEU A 195 -26.78 3.49 11.26
N LEU A 196 -27.23 2.39 11.86
CA LEU A 196 -26.39 1.40 12.54
C LEU A 196 -25.41 2.05 13.55
N PRO A 197 -25.91 2.58 14.68
CA PRO A 197 -25.08 3.26 15.68
C PRO A 197 -23.96 2.37 16.24
N SER A 198 -24.22 1.07 16.40
CA SER A 198 -23.25 0.09 16.91
C SER A 198 -22.13 -0.29 15.94
N ALA A 199 -22.25 0.07 14.66
CA ALA A 199 -21.25 -0.27 13.65
C ALA A 199 -19.99 0.58 13.82
N ARG A 200 -18.82 -0.02 13.60
CA ARG A 200 -17.56 0.71 13.49
C ARG A 200 -17.27 1.05 12.04
N ILE A 201 -16.60 2.17 11.84
CA ILE A 201 -16.30 2.68 10.50
C ILE A 201 -14.82 2.97 10.42
N TRP A 202 -14.22 2.55 9.32
CA TRP A 202 -12.85 2.88 9.00
C TRP A 202 -12.78 3.48 7.60
N ILE A 203 -12.41 4.76 7.54
CA ILE A 203 -12.31 5.54 6.31
C ILE A 203 -10.83 5.70 5.95
N THR A 204 -10.46 5.47 4.71
CA THR A 204 -9.12 5.83 4.21
C THR A 204 -9.19 7.00 3.24
N THR A 205 -8.22 7.91 3.33
CA THR A 205 -8.22 9.11 2.50
C THR A 205 -6.83 9.71 2.34
N ARG A 206 -6.66 10.60 1.34
CA ARG A 206 -5.54 11.54 1.32
C ARG A 206 -5.81 12.70 2.27
N PRO A 207 -4.79 13.30 2.90
CA PRO A 207 -4.97 14.43 3.83
C PRO A 207 -5.85 15.56 3.25
N ALA A 208 -5.67 15.88 1.97
CA ALA A 208 -6.44 16.94 1.28
C ALA A 208 -7.96 16.68 1.18
N ALA A 209 -8.41 15.44 1.35
CA ALA A 209 -9.82 15.06 1.28
C ALA A 209 -10.40 14.67 2.65
N ALA A 210 -9.61 14.73 3.73
CA ALA A 210 -10.06 14.39 5.08
C ALA A 210 -11.20 15.30 5.57
N ASN A 211 -11.18 16.57 5.16
CA ASN A 211 -12.18 17.58 5.52
C ASN A 211 -13.55 17.38 4.86
N GLN A 212 -13.73 16.39 3.99
CA GLN A 212 -15.05 16.01 3.49
C GLN A 212 -15.93 15.38 4.58
N ILE A 213 -15.31 14.82 5.64
CA ILE A 213 -16.03 14.32 6.80
C ILE A 213 -15.88 15.33 7.94
N PRO A 214 -17.00 15.75 8.57
CA PRO A 214 -16.93 16.63 9.73
C PRO A 214 -16.12 16.02 10.87
N ALA A 215 -15.34 16.84 11.58
CA ALA A 215 -14.43 16.37 12.63
C ALA A 215 -15.20 15.71 13.79
N GLU A 216 -16.42 16.17 14.08
CA GLU A 216 -17.32 15.60 15.08
C GLU A 216 -17.77 14.16 14.76
N CYS A 217 -17.68 13.73 13.50
CA CYS A 217 -18.00 12.36 13.09
C CYS A 217 -16.80 11.41 13.19
N VAL A 218 -15.59 11.92 13.49
CA VAL A 218 -14.34 11.14 13.54
C VAL A 218 -13.85 11.04 14.97
N GLY A 219 -13.83 9.82 15.53
CA GLY A 219 -13.37 9.60 16.90
C GLY A 219 -11.84 9.51 17.00
N MET A 220 -11.18 9.02 15.96
CA MET A 220 -9.73 8.88 15.91
C MET A 220 -9.21 9.10 14.49
N VAL A 221 -8.12 9.87 14.38
CA VAL A 221 -7.35 10.01 13.14
C VAL A 221 -6.08 9.19 13.28
N THR A 222 -5.73 8.42 12.26
CA THR A 222 -4.45 7.72 12.15
C THR A 222 -3.75 8.12 10.86
N GLU A 223 -2.43 7.98 10.84
CA GLU A 223 -1.61 8.28 9.69
C GLU A 223 -0.74 7.08 9.32
N VAL A 224 -0.78 6.68 8.05
CA VAL A 224 0.16 5.69 7.49
C VAL A 224 1.38 6.44 7.00
N ARG A 225 2.51 6.23 7.67
CA ARG A 225 3.79 6.83 7.29
C ARG A 225 4.54 6.00 6.25
N GLY A 226 4.16 4.76 5.99
CA GLY A 226 4.86 3.88 5.03
C GLY A 226 5.93 3.03 5.70
N PHE A 227 7.06 2.80 5.03
CA PHE A 227 8.13 1.94 5.55
C PHE A 227 9.17 2.72 6.37
N THR A 228 9.38 2.29 7.61
CA THR A 228 10.59 2.56 8.40
C THR A 228 11.79 1.82 7.83
N ASP A 229 13.01 2.20 8.20
CA ASP A 229 14.22 1.55 7.68
C ASP A 229 14.26 0.03 7.89
N PRO A 230 13.90 -0.51 9.08
CA PRO A 230 13.79 -1.97 9.25
C PRO A 230 12.73 -2.60 8.33
N GLN A 231 11.61 -1.92 8.10
CA GLN A 231 10.55 -2.39 7.19
C GLN A 231 11.01 -2.36 5.73
N LYS A 232 11.76 -1.34 5.29
CA LYS A 232 12.37 -1.31 3.95
C LYS A 232 13.24 -2.53 3.73
N GLU A 233 14.15 -2.84 4.67
CA GLU A 233 15.00 -4.03 4.54
C GLU A 233 14.20 -5.32 4.51
N LYS A 234 13.21 -5.47 5.38
CA LYS A 234 12.32 -6.64 5.43
C LYS A 234 11.59 -6.84 4.11
N TYR A 235 11.09 -5.75 3.51
CA TYR A 235 10.45 -5.78 2.20
C TYR A 235 11.41 -6.31 1.13
N PHE A 236 12.62 -5.74 1.02
CA PHE A 236 13.59 -6.14 0.00
C PHE A 236 14.08 -7.59 0.18
N ARG A 237 14.31 -8.05 1.42
CA ARG A 237 14.66 -9.46 1.69
C ARG A 237 13.53 -10.43 1.32
N LYS A 238 12.28 -10.09 1.63
CA LYS A 238 11.12 -10.90 1.19
C LYS A 238 11.00 -10.92 -0.33
N ARG A 239 11.27 -9.79 -0.96
CA ARG A 239 11.04 -9.58 -2.39
C ARG A 239 12.12 -10.21 -3.27
N PHE A 240 13.36 -10.24 -2.80
CA PHE A 240 14.52 -10.84 -3.45
C PHE A 240 15.02 -12.02 -2.60
N ARG A 241 14.64 -13.25 -2.99
CA ARG A 241 14.97 -14.47 -2.24
C ARG A 241 16.47 -14.78 -2.19
N GLU A 242 17.24 -14.20 -3.10
CA GLU A 242 18.70 -14.34 -3.15
C GLU A 242 19.34 -13.34 -2.16
N GLU A 243 19.80 -13.83 -1.01
CA GLU A 243 20.42 -13.00 0.04
C GLU A 243 21.57 -12.09 -0.44
N PRO A 244 22.49 -12.55 -1.33
CA PRO A 244 23.52 -11.67 -1.86
C PRO A 244 22.95 -10.50 -2.67
N LEU A 245 21.91 -10.74 -3.47
CA LEU A 245 21.24 -9.71 -4.26
C LEU A 245 20.45 -8.74 -3.36
N ALA A 246 19.69 -9.28 -2.39
CA ALA A 246 18.94 -8.47 -1.44
C ALA A 246 19.84 -7.55 -0.60
N SER A 247 20.94 -8.09 -0.07
CA SER A 247 21.91 -7.33 0.74
C SER A 247 22.55 -6.19 -0.06
N ARG A 248 22.86 -6.44 -1.34
CA ARG A 248 23.44 -5.43 -2.23
C ARG A 248 22.46 -4.32 -2.57
N ILE A 249 21.20 -4.66 -2.88
CA ILE A 249 20.13 -3.68 -3.12
C ILE A 249 19.90 -2.82 -1.88
N ILE A 250 19.82 -3.44 -0.69
CA ILE A 250 19.68 -2.73 0.58
C ILE A 250 20.85 -1.77 0.81
N SER A 251 22.09 -2.23 0.57
CA SER A 251 23.27 -1.38 0.68
C SER A 251 23.19 -0.16 -0.23
N HIS A 252 22.80 -0.36 -1.50
CA HIS A 252 22.66 0.72 -2.48
C HIS A 252 21.56 1.74 -2.10
N ILE A 253 20.43 1.25 -1.57
CA ILE A 253 19.35 2.13 -1.08
C ILE A 253 19.82 2.94 0.14
N LYS A 254 20.68 2.39 1.00
CA LYS A 254 21.24 3.12 2.14
C LYS A 254 22.25 4.19 1.72
N THR A 255 22.98 4.01 0.62
CA THR A 255 23.96 4.98 0.15
C THR A 255 23.35 6.11 -0.69
N SER A 256 22.27 5.84 -1.42
CA SER A 256 21.54 6.86 -2.19
C SER A 256 20.39 7.47 -1.38
N ARG A 257 20.54 8.75 -0.99
CA ARG A 257 19.49 9.49 -0.28
C ARG A 257 18.17 9.54 -1.05
N SER A 258 18.23 9.67 -2.38
CA SER A 258 17.04 9.72 -3.23
C SER A 258 16.29 8.38 -3.24
N LEU A 259 17.01 7.26 -3.43
CA LEU A 259 16.43 5.91 -3.33
C LEU A 259 15.87 5.65 -1.94
N HIS A 260 16.58 6.08 -0.90
CA HIS A 260 16.14 5.91 0.49
C HIS A 260 14.77 6.58 0.77
N ILE A 261 14.56 7.79 0.26
CA ILE A 261 13.30 8.54 0.39
C ILE A 261 12.21 7.91 -0.48
N MET A 262 12.52 7.55 -1.73
CA MET A 262 11.56 6.88 -2.62
C MET A 262 11.06 5.55 -2.02
N CYS A 263 11.95 4.82 -1.35
CA CYS A 263 11.61 3.54 -0.70
C CYS A 263 10.70 3.66 0.53
N HIS A 264 10.36 4.87 0.95
CA HIS A 264 9.39 5.09 2.02
C HIS A 264 7.96 4.77 1.58
N ILE A 265 7.65 4.95 0.28
CA ILE A 265 6.33 4.68 -0.31
C ILE A 265 6.30 3.27 -0.92
N PRO A 266 5.51 2.32 -0.39
CA PRO A 266 5.50 0.94 -0.86
C PRO A 266 5.19 0.76 -2.35
N THR A 267 4.31 1.59 -2.93
CA THR A 267 4.00 1.48 -4.38
C THR A 267 5.18 1.86 -5.28
N LEU A 268 6.10 2.72 -4.82
CA LEU A 268 7.32 3.06 -5.59
C LEU A 268 8.39 1.98 -5.45
N THR A 269 8.40 1.24 -4.34
CA THR A 269 9.31 0.11 -4.15
C THR A 269 8.96 -1.13 -4.98
N ALA A 270 7.72 -1.19 -5.48
CA ALA A 270 7.16 -2.28 -6.27
C ALA A 270 7.69 -2.29 -7.71
N ALA A 271 9.01 -2.38 -7.91
CA ALA A 271 9.59 -2.59 -9.22
C ALA A 271 9.23 -4.00 -9.76
N PRO A 272 9.04 -4.20 -11.07
CA PRO A 272 8.71 -5.50 -11.64
C PRO A 272 9.81 -6.55 -11.35
N ARG A 273 9.40 -7.80 -11.05
CA ARG A 273 10.29 -8.96 -10.82
C ARG A 273 11.33 -9.14 -11.93
N SER A 274 11.01 -8.71 -13.14
CA SER A 274 11.88 -8.70 -14.30
C SER A 274 12.49 -7.31 -14.53
N VAL A 275 13.59 -7.00 -13.85
CA VAL A 275 14.52 -5.90 -14.22
C VAL A 275 15.29 -6.30 -15.50
N GLY A 276 14.57 -6.65 -16.55
CA GLY A 276 15.10 -7.23 -17.79
C GLY A 276 14.20 -7.07 -19.02
N ALA A 277 13.12 -6.28 -18.94
CA ALA A 277 12.31 -5.95 -20.12
C ALA A 277 12.61 -4.51 -20.56
N ASP A 278 13.06 -4.39 -21.81
CA ASP A 278 13.45 -3.19 -22.56
C ASP A 278 12.53 -1.98 -22.27
N CYS A 279 13.10 -0.87 -21.80
CA CYS A 279 12.47 0.45 -21.89
C CYS A 279 13.48 1.41 -22.50
N ARG A 280 13.60 1.38 -23.83
CA ARG A 280 14.28 2.44 -24.56
C ARG A 280 13.34 3.63 -24.72
N ALA A 281 13.90 4.81 -24.50
CA ALA A 281 13.33 6.16 -24.54
C ALA A 281 12.65 6.65 -23.25
N LEU A 282 13.33 7.58 -22.56
CA LEU A 282 12.68 8.52 -21.65
C LEU A 282 13.24 9.95 -21.84
N PRO A 283 12.39 10.99 -21.89
CA PRO A 283 12.81 12.37 -22.05
C PRO A 283 13.23 13.02 -20.73
N SER A 284 14.11 14.01 -20.86
CA SER A 284 14.67 14.85 -19.80
C SER A 284 13.69 15.94 -19.36
N ARG A 285 12.89 15.67 -18.32
CA ARG A 285 12.31 16.63 -17.33
C ARG A 285 11.34 15.87 -16.40
N CYS A 286 11.68 15.72 -15.12
CA CYS A 286 10.84 15.02 -14.14
C CYS A 286 9.91 16.01 -13.43
N CYS A 287 8.59 15.87 -13.58
CA CYS A 287 7.59 16.65 -12.85
C CYS A 287 6.37 15.82 -12.39
N SER A 288 6.35 14.48 -12.57
CA SER A 288 5.22 13.63 -12.18
C SER A 288 5.61 12.33 -11.46
N TRP A 289 4.73 11.79 -10.62
CA TRP A 289 4.93 10.53 -9.85
C TRP A 289 5.23 9.29 -10.71
N LEU A 290 4.79 9.29 -11.98
CA LEU A 290 5.12 8.25 -12.97
C LEU A 290 6.58 8.30 -13.42
N ASP A 291 7.22 9.47 -13.31
CA ASP A 291 8.64 9.64 -13.63
C ASP A 291 9.52 9.09 -12.50
N ALA A 292 9.06 9.13 -11.24
CA ALA A 292 9.79 8.61 -10.08
C ALA A 292 9.96 7.07 -10.14
N ASP A 293 8.92 6.33 -10.53
CA ASP A 293 8.99 4.87 -10.73
C ASP A 293 9.93 4.50 -11.88
N ARG A 294 9.91 5.30 -12.96
CA ARG A 294 10.84 5.15 -14.10
C ARG A 294 12.29 5.44 -13.70
N CYS A 295 12.52 6.49 -12.90
CA CYS A 295 13.82 6.81 -12.32
C CYS A 295 14.31 5.71 -11.39
N PHE A 296 13.46 5.21 -10.49
CA PHE A 296 13.78 4.10 -9.58
C PHE A 296 14.16 2.83 -10.36
N ALA A 297 13.37 2.46 -11.37
CA ALA A 297 13.65 1.33 -12.25
C ALA A 297 14.89 1.55 -13.15
N ALA A 298 15.25 2.79 -13.48
CA ALA A 298 16.47 3.13 -14.22
C ALA A 298 17.72 3.08 -13.33
N GLU A 299 17.63 3.59 -12.10
CA GLU A 299 18.71 3.59 -11.12
C GLU A 299 19.06 2.16 -10.68
N LEU A 300 18.05 1.32 -10.42
CA LEU A 300 18.24 -0.13 -10.21
C LEU A 300 18.76 -0.87 -11.45
N ARG A 301 18.46 -0.38 -12.67
CA ARG A 301 18.99 -0.97 -13.91
C ARG A 301 20.46 -0.64 -14.13
N ASN A 302 20.87 0.60 -13.88
CA ASN A 302 22.27 1.01 -13.95
C ASN A 302 23.12 0.19 -12.98
N PHE A 303 22.61 -0.04 -11.76
CA PHE A 303 23.23 -0.96 -10.81
C PHE A 303 23.44 -2.39 -11.37
N ARG A 304 22.48 -2.92 -12.13
CA ARG A 304 22.58 -4.24 -12.78
C ARG A 304 23.52 -4.25 -14.00
N GLN A 305 23.68 -3.12 -14.70
CA GLN A 305 24.63 -2.99 -15.80
C GLN A 305 26.08 -2.92 -15.30
N ASP A 306 26.33 -2.26 -14.17
CA ASP A 306 27.65 -2.27 -13.50
C ASP A 306 28.06 -3.68 -13.03
N ASP A 307 27.08 -4.53 -12.68
CA ASP A 307 27.32 -5.94 -12.38
C ASP A 307 27.76 -6.77 -13.59
N ASN A 308 27.17 -6.52 -14.76
CA ASN A 308 27.61 -7.17 -16.00
C ASN A 308 29.00 -6.68 -16.43
N ALA A 309 29.41 -5.46 -16.03
CA ALA A 309 30.75 -4.96 -16.27
C ALA A 309 31.82 -5.65 -15.40
N TYR A 310 31.45 -6.15 -14.21
CA TYR A 310 32.36 -6.90 -13.33
C TYR A 310 32.42 -8.41 -13.61
N SER A 311 31.55 -8.94 -14.46
CA SER A 311 31.55 -10.34 -14.93
C SER A 311 32.18 -10.52 -16.34
N ALA A 312 32.41 -9.43 -17.07
CA ALA A 312 32.97 -9.50 -18.42
C ALA A 312 34.51 -9.38 -18.43
N ARG A 313 35.22 -10.47 -18.08
CA ARG A 313 36.52 -10.76 -18.70
C ARG A 313 36.37 -11.96 -19.63
N CYS A 314 36.97 -11.79 -20.81
CA CYS A 314 37.10 -12.73 -21.92
C CYS A 314 35.90 -12.84 -22.85
N PHE A 315 35.86 -11.95 -23.85
CA PHE A 315 35.76 -12.33 -25.27
C PHE A 315 36.20 -11.13 -26.12
N THR A 316 37.46 -11.13 -26.58
CA THR A 316 37.94 -10.16 -27.57
C THR A 316 37.50 -10.63 -28.95
N GLY A 317 36.48 -9.98 -29.50
CA GLY A 317 35.99 -10.18 -30.87
C GLY A 317 36.66 -9.25 -31.87
N THR A 318 37.96 -9.42 -32.11
CA THR A 318 38.61 -8.95 -33.33
C THR A 318 39.50 -10.07 -33.83
N GLY A 319 38.99 -10.82 -34.80
CA GLY A 319 39.74 -11.88 -35.47
C GLY A 319 40.87 -11.28 -36.29
N VAL A 320 42.08 -11.31 -35.73
CA VAL A 320 43.36 -11.32 -36.43
C VAL A 320 44.29 -12.27 -35.67
N LEU A 321 44.80 -13.27 -36.37
CA LEU A 321 45.86 -14.18 -35.91
C LEU A 321 47.24 -13.55 -36.17
N CYS A 322 48.20 -13.88 -35.29
CA CYS A 322 49.64 -14.14 -35.50
C CYS A 322 50.55 -13.43 -34.46
N PRO A 323 51.80 -13.89 -34.27
CA PRO A 323 52.25 -15.24 -33.94
C PRO A 323 53.03 -15.26 -32.61
N ALA A 324 53.19 -16.44 -32.02
CA ALA A 324 54.02 -16.64 -30.84
C ALA A 324 55.49 -16.86 -31.21
N GLY A 325 56.38 -16.20 -30.47
CA GLY A 325 57.78 -16.59 -30.24
C GLY A 325 58.74 -15.39 -30.06
N PRO A 326 59.92 -15.57 -29.42
CA PRO A 326 60.35 -16.59 -28.45
C PRO A 326 61.01 -15.96 -27.19
N GLU A 327 61.76 -16.78 -26.43
CA GLU A 327 62.61 -16.46 -25.24
C GLU A 327 61.88 -16.51 -23.89
N ASP A 328 62.29 -17.27 -22.86
CA ASP A 328 63.45 -18.12 -22.65
C ASP A 328 63.20 -19.03 -21.42
N GLY A 329 63.87 -20.18 -21.37
CA GLY A 329 64.37 -20.71 -20.09
C GLY A 329 63.68 -21.94 -19.45
N THR A 330 64.35 -23.08 -19.64
CA THR A 330 64.50 -24.23 -18.70
C THR A 330 63.31 -25.19 -18.48
N SER A 331 63.33 -26.36 -19.14
CA SER A 331 63.74 -27.69 -18.59
C SER A 331 62.52 -28.51 -18.13
N ALA A 332 62.31 -29.80 -18.42
CA ALA A 332 63.17 -30.89 -18.88
C ALA A 332 62.32 -32.03 -19.55
N TRP A 333 62.93 -32.73 -20.52
CA TRP A 333 63.05 -34.20 -20.71
C TRP A 333 61.95 -35.13 -20.10
N ALA A 334 61.44 -36.19 -20.74
CA ALA A 334 61.97 -37.08 -21.77
C ALA A 334 60.87 -37.98 -22.38
N ALA A 335 61.14 -38.46 -23.61
CA ALA A 335 61.00 -39.85 -24.15
C ALA A 335 59.66 -40.62 -23.98
N GLU A 336 59.18 -41.44 -24.91
CA GLU A 336 59.90 -42.30 -25.87
C GLU A 336 58.93 -42.81 -26.96
N SER A 337 59.50 -43.09 -28.13
CA SER A 337 58.97 -43.69 -29.37
C SER A 337 58.96 -45.25 -29.28
N PRO A 338 58.60 -46.05 -30.32
CA PRO A 338 58.49 -45.77 -31.77
C PRO A 338 57.10 -45.92 -32.41
#